data_AF-A0A5J5NZV1-F1
#
_entry.id   AF-A0A5J5NZV1-F1
#
_cell.length_a   1.000
_cell.length_b   1.000
_cell.length_c   1.000
_cell.angle_alpha   90.00
_cell.angle_beta   90.00
_cell.angle_gamma   90.00
#
_symmetry.space_group_name_H-M   'P 1'
#
loop_
_entity.id
_entity.type
_entity.pdbx_description
1 polymer ?
#
loop_
_entity_poly.entity_id
_entity_poly.type
_entity_poly.pdbx_seq_one_letter_code
_entity_poly.pdbx_strand_id
1 'polypeptide(L)' 'MLDLECDDLVNEMFSTFFSVVRDDHPESVLSAMQTIMIVVLEESEDVRDDLLLVILSTLGRNKSEL' A
#
# COMPACT_ATOMS: atom_id res chain seq x y z
N MET A 1 7.59 -11.21 -6.02
CA MET A 1 7.01 -11.16 -4.65
C MET A 1 5.76 -12.00 -4.62
N LEU A 2 4.80 -11.72 -5.51
CA LEU A 2 3.60 -12.54 -5.70
C LEU A 2 3.92 -13.97 -6.18
N ASP A 3 4.74 -14.13 -7.22
CA ASP A 3 5.17 -15.47 -7.70
C ASP A 3 5.93 -16.31 -6.67
N LEU A 4 6.44 -15.65 -5.62
CA LEU A 4 7.19 -16.28 -4.53
C LEU A 4 6.32 -16.46 -3.28
N GLU A 5 5.02 -16.14 -3.37
CA GLU A 5 4.04 -16.19 -2.26
C GLU A 5 4.52 -15.45 -1.01
N CYS A 6 5.29 -14.37 -1.20
CA CYS A 6 5.90 -13.58 -0.14
C CYS A 6 4.95 -12.48 0.33
N ASP A 7 3.77 -12.86 0.80
CA ASP A 7 2.71 -11.91 1.12
C ASP A 7 3.04 -10.99 2.30
N ASP A 8 3.82 -11.47 3.27
CA ASP A 8 4.31 -10.65 4.38
C ASP A 8 5.13 -9.45 3.88
N LEU A 9 5.93 -9.66 2.81
CA LEU A 9 6.73 -8.61 2.20
C LEU A 9 5.84 -7.62 1.42
N VAL A 10 4.74 -8.10 0.82
CA VAL A 10 3.74 -7.22 0.17
C VAL A 10 3.12 -6.30 1.22
N ASN A 11 2.69 -6.85 2.36
CA ASN A 11 2.12 -6.06 3.46
C ASN A 11 3.11 -5.05 4.03
N GLU A 12 4.38 -5.45 4.20
CA GLU A 12 5.44 -4.56 4.67
C GLU A 12 5.69 -3.42 3.68
N MET A 13 5.68 -3.69 2.38
CA MET A 13 5.82 -2.67 1.35
C MET A 13 4.70 -1.64 1.42
N PHE A 14 3.43 -2.07 1.47
CA PHE A 14 2.28 -1.18 1.58
C PHE A 14 2.34 -0.36 2.88
N SER A 15 2.60 -1.02 4.01
CA SER A 15 2.72 -0.35 5.31
C SER A 15 3.83 0.69 5.32
N THR A 16 4.97 0.37 4.70
CA THR A 16 6.10 1.30 4.56
C THR A 16 5.72 2.50 3.73
N PHE A 17 5.12 2.29 2.55
CA PHE A 17 4.70 3.38 1.68
C PHE A 17 3.71 4.31 2.38
N PHE A 18 2.69 3.75 3.07
CA PHE A 18 1.75 4.55 3.84
C PHE A 18 2.36 5.27 5.05
N SER A 19 3.43 4.74 5.64
CA SER A 19 4.13 5.37 6.77
C SER A 19 5.00 6.55 6.33
N VAL A 20 5.60 6.45 5.15
CA VAL A 20 6.58 7.44 4.66
C VAL A 20 6.01 8.44 3.68
N VAL A 21 4.83 8.18 3.08
CA VAL A 21 4.18 9.10 2.15
C VAL A 21 3.86 10.44 2.83
N ARG A 22 4.19 11.53 2.14
CA ARG A 22 4.09 12.92 2.58
C ARG A 22 3.93 13.83 1.37
N ASP A 23 3.30 14.99 1.58
CA ASP A 23 3.04 15.98 0.53
C ASP A 23 4.33 16.65 -0.01
N ASP A 24 5.45 16.53 0.70
CA ASP A 24 6.75 17.12 0.33
C ASP A 24 7.64 16.20 -0.52
N HIS A 25 7.18 15.00 -0.86
CA HIS A 25 7.89 14.15 -1.82
C HIS A 25 7.82 14.70 -3.25
N PRO A 26 8.86 14.50 -4.07
CA PRO A 26 8.76 14.77 -5.50
C PRO A 26 7.60 13.99 -6.11
N GLU A 27 6.86 14.61 -7.03
CA GLU A 27 5.72 14.00 -7.71
C GLU A 27 6.08 12.63 -8.34
N SER A 28 7.28 12.52 -8.90
CA SER A 28 7.79 11.27 -9.47
C SER A 28 7.92 10.14 -8.45
N VAL A 29 8.25 10.45 -7.19
CA VAL A 29 8.36 9.46 -6.12
C VAL A 29 6.96 9.00 -5.69
N LEU A 30 6.03 9.93 -5.50
CA LEU A 30 4.63 9.60 -5.18
C LEU A 30 4.00 8.75 -6.28
N SER A 31 4.19 9.16 -7.54
CA SER A 31 3.69 8.43 -8.71
C SER A 31 4.30 7.04 -8.82
N ALA A 32 5.60 6.88 -8.55
CA ALA A 32 6.25 5.58 -8.53
C ALA A 32 5.70 4.67 -7.42
N MET A 33 5.54 5.18 -6.19
CA MET A 33 4.96 4.42 -5.08
C MET A 33 3.55 3.93 -5.41
N GLN A 34 2.70 4.81 -5.95
CA GLN A 34 1.36 4.47 -6.40
C GLN A 34 1.38 3.42 -7.53
N THR A 35 2.21 3.62 -8.54
CA THR A 35 2.32 2.70 -9.68
C THR A 35 2.71 1.30 -9.21
N ILE A 36 3.69 1.20 -8.30
CA ILE A 36 4.12 -0.08 -7.73
C ILE A 36 2.95 -0.76 -6.99
N MET A 37 2.22 -0.02 -6.16
CA MET A 37 1.06 -0.57 -5.44
C MET A 37 -0.05 -1.04 -6.39
N ILE A 38 -0.31 -0.29 -7.47
CA ILE A 38 -1.31 -0.66 -8.49
C ILE A 38 -0.89 -1.95 -9.19
N VAL A 39 0.36 -2.04 -9.67
CA VAL A 39 0.86 -3.24 -10.35
C VAL A 39 0.75 -4.47 -9.44
N VAL A 40 1.09 -4.35 -8.15
CA VAL A 40 0.94 -5.48 -7.21
C VAL A 40 -0.51 -5.91 -7.07
N LEU A 41 -1.46 -4.98 -7.04
CA LEU A 41 -2.89 -5.32 -6.97
C LEU A 41 -3.42 -5.93 -8.26
N GLU A 42 -2.98 -5.43 -9.43
CA GLU A 42 -3.41 -5.93 -10.75
C GLU A 42 -2.90 -7.34 -11.02
N GLU A 43 -1.68 -7.66 -10.56
CA GLU A 43 -1.06 -8.98 -10.74
C GLU A 43 -1.47 -9.99 -9.65
N SER A 44 -2.26 -9.58 -8.64
CA SER A 44 -2.77 -10.48 -7.60
C SER A 44 -4.01 -11.23 -8.09
N GLU A 45 -4.03 -12.56 -7.96
CA GLU A 45 -5.23 -13.37 -8.26
C GLU A 45 -6.41 -13.01 -7.33
N ASP A 46 -6.11 -12.90 -6.04
CA ASP A 46 -7.04 -12.45 -5.00
C ASP A 46 -6.31 -11.49 -4.04
N VAL A 47 -7.01 -10.44 -3.59
CA VAL A 47 -6.47 -9.53 -2.58
C VAL A 47 -6.74 -10.12 -1.21
N ARG A 48 -5.67 -10.52 -0.51
CA ARG A 48 -5.74 -11.08 0.83
C ARG A 48 -6.33 -10.10 1.86
N ASP A 49 -7.04 -10.64 2.84
CA ASP A 49 -7.70 -9.87 3.91
C ASP A 49 -6.74 -8.97 4.69
N ASP A 50 -5.51 -9.42 4.92
CA ASP A 50 -4.51 -8.66 5.67
C ASP A 50 -3.97 -7.46 4.88
N LEU A 51 -3.78 -7.60 3.57
CA LEU A 51 -3.47 -6.48 2.68
C LEU A 51 -4.63 -5.48 2.63
N LEU A 52 -5.87 -5.97 2.55
CA LEU A 52 -7.06 -5.14 2.65
C LEU A 52 -7.11 -4.37 3.97
N LEU A 53 -6.80 -5.02 5.10
CA LEU A 53 -6.71 -4.36 6.41
C LEU A 53 -5.63 -3.27 6.43
N VAL A 54 -4.46 -3.51 5.84
CA VAL A 54 -3.40 -2.50 5.72
C VAL A 54 -3.90 -1.29 4.93
N ILE A 55 -4.52 -1.49 3.76
CA ILE A 55 -5.05 -0.40 2.94
C ILE A 55 -6.16 0.36 3.68
N LEU A 56 -7.15 -0.36 4.23
CA LEU A 56 -8.31 0.24 4.91
C LEU A 56 -7.93 0.95 6.21
N SER A 57 -6.86 0.53 6.89
CA SER A 57 -6.38 1.20 8.11
C SER A 57 -6.01 2.67 7.87
N THR A 58 -5.59 3.01 6.64
CA THR A 58 -5.23 4.38 6.26
C THR A 58 -6.46 5.29 6.10
N LEU A 59 -7.57 4.73 5.63
CA LEU A 59 -8.84 5.44 5.44
C LEU A 59 -9.54 5.76 6.78
N GLY A 60 -9.32 4.95 7.80
CA GLY A 60 -9.89 5.11 9.14
C GLY A 60 -9.28 6.26 9.96
N ARG A 61 -8.07 6.73 9.61
CA ARG A 61 -7.37 7.79 10.37
C ARG A 61 -8.06 9.15 10.35
N ASN A 62 -8.92 9.42 9.37
CA ASN A 62 -9.60 10.72 9.23
C ASN A 62 -10.90 10.82 10.05
N LYS A 63 -11.25 9.82 10.87
CA LYS A 63 -12.53 9.80 11.62
C LYS A 63 -12.46 10.38 13.04
N SER A 64 -11.28 10.86 13.47
CA SER A 64 -11.03 11.39 14.81
C SER A 64 -10.79 12.90 14.90
N GLU A 65 -11.03 13.65 13.82
CA GLU A 65 -11.03 15.12 13.82
C GLU A 65 -12.43 15.70 13.58
N LEU A 66 -13.43 15.23 14.33
CA LEU A 66 -14.77 15.81 14.40
C LEU A 66 -15.15 16.10 15.86
#